data_AF-Q25BT5-F1
#
_entry.id   AF-Q25BT5-F1
#
_cell.length_a   1.000
_cell.length_b   1.000
_cell.length_c   1.000
_cell.angle_alpha   90.00
_cell.angle_beta   90.00
_cell.angle_gamma   90.00
#
_symmetry.space_group_name_H-M   'P 1'
#
loop_
_entity.id
_entity.type
_entity.pdbx_description
1 polymer ?
#
loop_
_entity_poly.entity_id
_entity_poly.type
_entity_poly.pdbx_seq_one_letter_code
_entity_poly.pdbx_strand_id
1 'polypeptide(L)' 'ELTPVSCGTELRICQQGIPALIPVESCYLGWQESLIQLAHLVEPEMSSDQSAL' A
#
# COMPACT_ATOMS: atom_id res chain seq x y z
N GLU A 1 -8.61 -0.11 8.21
CA GLU A 1 -9.54 -1.25 8.14
C GLU A 1 -9.05 -2.23 7.10
N LEU A 2 -9.27 -3.53 7.32
CA LEU A 2 -8.94 -4.61 6.40
C LEU A 2 -10.20 -5.43 6.14
N THR A 3 -10.54 -5.62 4.86
CA THR A 3 -11.73 -6.39 4.47
C THR A 3 -11.31 -7.46 3.45
N PRO A 4 -11.60 -8.76 3.69
CA PRO A 4 -11.33 -9.79 2.70
C PRO A 4 -12.22 -9.59 1.47
N VAL A 5 -11.63 -9.73 0.28
CA VAL A 5 -12.30 -9.68 -1.02
C VAL A 5 -11.88 -10.87 -1.87
N SER A 6 -12.58 -11.13 -2.97
CA SER A 6 -12.36 -12.35 -3.79
C SER A 6 -10.93 -12.50 -4.32
N CYS A 7 -10.21 -11.40 -4.54
CA CYS A 7 -8.86 -11.37 -5.08
C CYS A 7 -7.78 -10.95 -4.07
N GLY A 8 -8.12 -10.84 -2.78
CA GLY A 8 -7.16 -10.38 -1.78
C GLY A 8 -7.81 -9.68 -0.58
N THR A 9 -7.25 -8.55 -0.18
CA THR A 9 -7.74 -7.76 0.97
C THR A 9 -7.83 -6.28 0.59
N GLU A 10 -8.99 -5.66 0.78
CA GLU A 10 -9.15 -4.21 0.71
C GLU A 10 -8.54 -3.58 1.97
N LEU A 11 -7.68 -2.56 1.78
CA LEU A 11 -7.01 -1.83 2.86
C LEU A 11 -7.45 -0.36 2.85
N ARG A 12 -7.93 0.13 3.99
CA ARG A 12 -8.26 1.56 4.22
C ARG A 12 -7.40 2.12 5.33
N ILE A 13 -6.72 3.23 5.08
CA ILE A 13 -5.81 3.90 6.02
C ILE A 13 -6.31 5.32 6.28
N CYS A 14 -6.33 5.73 7.55
CA CYS A 14 -6.56 7.11 7.97
C CYS A 14 -5.43 7.51 8.91
N GLN A 15 -4.72 8.58 8.58
CA GLN A 15 -3.70 9.16 9.47
C GLN A 15 -4.26 10.44 10.10
N GLN A 16 -4.37 10.42 11.42
CA GLN A 16 -4.83 11.56 12.21
C GLN A 16 -3.66 12.16 13.01
N GLY A 17 -3.80 13.41 13.44
CA GLY A 17 -2.79 14.07 14.25
C GLY A 17 -1.49 14.36 13.52
N ILE A 18 -1.56 14.61 12.19
CA ILE A 18 -0.40 15.06 11.42
C ILE A 18 0.10 16.38 12.04
N PRO A 19 1.36 16.46 12.53
CA PRO A 19 1.89 17.69 13.10
C PRO A 19 1.91 18.82 12.08
N ALA A 20 1.66 20.06 12.50
CA ALA A 20 1.61 21.23 11.61
C ALA A 20 2.92 21.49 10.83
N LEU A 21 4.05 20.97 11.32
CA LEU A 21 5.36 21.06 10.65
C LEU A 21 5.47 20.11 9.45
N ILE A 22 4.65 19.06 9.39
CA ILE A 22 4.70 18.06 8.32
C ILE A 22 3.62 18.39 7.29
N PRO A 23 4.00 18.69 6.03
CA PRO A 23 3.03 18.84 4.95
C PRO A 23 2.25 17.55 4.74
N VAL A 24 0.93 17.66 4.54
CA VAL A 24 0.04 16.50 4.34
C VAL A 24 0.46 15.70 3.09
N GLU A 25 0.94 16.40 2.07
CA GLU A 25 1.46 15.82 0.82
C GLU A 25 2.69 14.93 1.08
N SER A 26 3.54 15.31 2.03
CA SER A 26 4.69 14.48 2.43
C SER A 26 4.24 13.17 3.10
N CYS A 27 3.17 13.20 3.89
CA CYS A 27 2.56 11.98 4.45
C CYS A 27 2.01 11.09 3.32
N TYR A 28 1.32 11.66 2.33
CA TYR A 28 0.85 10.89 1.19
C TYR A 28 1.98 10.28 0.37
N LEU A 29 3.08 11.00 0.15
CA LEU A 29 4.25 10.46 -0.54
C LEU A 29 4.87 9.28 0.22
N GLY A 30 5.09 9.43 1.54
CA GLY A 30 5.61 8.35 2.36
C GLY A 30 4.71 7.11 2.41
N TRP A 31 3.38 7.31 2.45
CA TRP A 31 2.43 6.19 2.35
C TRP A 31 2.45 5.52 0.98
N GLN A 32 2.58 6.26 -0.12
CA GLN A 32 2.69 5.67 -1.46
C GLN A 32 3.91 4.75 -1.56
N GLU A 33 5.09 5.22 -1.13
CA GLU A 33 6.32 4.43 -1.14
C GLU A 33 6.20 3.18 -0.25
N SER A 34 5.61 3.33 0.94
CA SER A 34 5.40 2.23 1.89
C SER A 34 4.42 1.18 1.34
N LEU A 35 3.36 1.60 0.64
CA LEU A 35 2.38 0.70 0.05
C LEU A 35 2.94 -0.06 -1.16
N ILE A 36 3.83 0.56 -1.94
CA ILE A 36 4.58 -0.13 -3.00
C ILE A 36 5.47 -1.22 -2.39
N GLN A 37 6.21 -0.90 -1.33
CA GLN A 37 7.04 -1.88 -0.62
C GLN A 37 6.21 -2.99 0.01
N LEU A 38 5.03 -2.65 0.56
CA LEU A 38 4.10 -3.64 1.10
C LEU A 38 3.64 -4.59 0.00
N ALA A 39 3.26 -4.08 -1.18
CA ALA A 39 2.89 -4.92 -2.32
C ALA A 39 4.02 -5.90 -2.67
N HIS A 40 5.27 -5.42 -2.83
CA HIS A 40 6.42 -6.29 -3.10
C HIS A 40 6.68 -7.33 -1.99
N LEU A 41 6.37 -7.01 -0.73
CA LEU A 41 6.57 -7.94 0.38
C LEU A 41 5.51 -9.04 0.44
N VAL A 42 4.25 -8.69 0.15
CA VAL A 42 3.11 -9.60 0.33
C VAL A 42 2.73 -10.34 -0.95
N GLU A 43 3.04 -9.78 -2.11
CA GLU A 43 2.88 -10.46 -3.39
C GLU A 43 4.05 -11.42 -3.59
N PRO A 44 3.80 -12.70 -3.89
CA PRO A 44 4.88 -13.62 -4.19
C PRO A 44 5.54 -13.23 -5.52
N GLU A 45 6.87 -13.19 -5.55
CA GLU A 45 7.71 -13.00 -6.76
C GLU A 45 7.39 -14.00 -7.91
N MET A 46 6.60 -15.05 -7.64
CA MET A 46 6.18 -16.08 -8.59
C MET A 46 4.66 -16.30 -8.60
N SER A 47 3.85 -15.25 -8.73
CA SER A 47 2.51 -15.46 -9.29
C SER A 47 2.65 -15.89 -10.75
N SER A 48 1.97 -16.97 -11.13
CA SER A 48 2.08 -17.79 -12.34
C SER A 48 1.75 -17.10 -13.68
N ASP A 49 2.01 -15.80 -13.82
CA ASP A 49 1.77 -15.05 -15.05
C ASP A 49 3.05 -14.37 -15.53
N GLN A 50 4.04 -15.19 -15.91
CA GLN A 50 5.17 -14.76 -16.73
C GLN A 50 4.83 -14.82 -18.22
N SER A 51 3.58 -14.54 -18.61
CA SER A 51 3.17 -14.57 -20.03
C SER A 51 3.37 -13.22 -20.75
N ALA A 52 3.92 -12.21 -20.06
CA ALA A 52 4.18 -10.87 -20.60
C ALA A 52 5.68 -10.50 -20.72
N LEU A 53 6.57 -11.50 -20.86
CA LEU A 53 7.95 -11.31 -21.34
C LEU A 53 8.22 -12.20 -22.57
#